data_AF-A0A933M8W3-F1
#
_entry.id   AF-A0A933M8W3-F1
#
_cell.length_a   1.000
_cell.length_b   1.000
_cell.length_c   1.000
_cell.angle_alpha   90.00
_cell.angle_beta   90.00
_cell.angle_gamma   90.00
#
_symmetry.space_group_name_H-M   'P 1'
#
loop_
_entity.id
_entity.type
_entity.pdbx_description
1 polymer ?
#
loop_
_entity_poly.entity_id
_entity_poly.type
_entity_poly.pdbx_seq_one_letter_code
_entity_poly.pdbx_strand_id
1 'polypeptide(L)'
;MTNLRIAVNMQPARDDTGALKFKATLPMGVLFEKSLDKQQVERERVALGEAYAELVAQLRTHRAAMNTHNVMAYWQFGDALLAFENHYKTSLLFVDRLIDHLTRDVDFSITMILLCRRFREAFPDPNRVDPKQSFTNYQRAGFDPARLSPIVRRRGRPHK
;
A
#
# COMPACT_ATOMS: atom_id res chain seq x y z
N MET A 1 16.83 5.74 -25.73
CA MET A 1 16.38 4.51 -25.06
C MET A 1 14.89 4.64 -24.83
N THR A 2 14.09 3.75 -25.39
CA THR A 2 12.63 3.75 -25.21
C THR A 2 12.34 3.34 -23.77
N ASN A 3 11.69 4.20 -22.98
CA ASN A 3 11.24 3.87 -21.62
C ASN A 3 10.06 2.90 -21.70
N LEU A 4 10.33 1.66 -22.07
CA LEU A 4 9.34 0.59 -22.12
C LEU A 4 9.09 0.10 -20.69
N ARG A 5 7.84 0.18 -20.24
CA ARG A 5 7.37 -0.40 -18.98
C ARG A 5 6.18 -1.28 -19.26
N ILE A 6 6.13 -2.42 -18.59
CA ILE A 6 5.15 -3.47 -18.80
C ILE A 6 4.28 -3.52 -17.54
N ALA A 7 3.00 -3.19 -17.74
CA ALA A 7 1.99 -3.36 -16.73
C ALA A 7 1.65 -4.85 -16.60
N VAL A 8 1.73 -5.40 -15.39
CA VAL A 8 1.39 -6.80 -15.10
C VAL A 8 0.13 -6.89 -14.26
N ASN A 9 -0.64 -7.94 -14.47
CA ASN A 9 -1.83 -8.25 -13.69
C ASN A 9 -1.49 -9.26 -12.59
N MET A 10 -1.91 -9.01 -11.35
CA MET A 10 -1.66 -9.93 -10.24
C MET A 10 -2.79 -10.93 -10.05
N GLN A 11 -2.46 -12.22 -10.15
CA GLN A 11 -3.40 -13.32 -9.98
C GLN A 11 -3.06 -14.17 -8.75
N PRO A 12 -4.03 -14.43 -7.86
CA PRO A 12 -3.85 -15.38 -6.78
C PRO A 12 -3.87 -16.79 -7.39
N ALA A 13 -2.93 -17.61 -6.96
CA ALA A 13 -2.83 -19.02 -7.28
C ALA A 13 -2.70 -19.81 -5.97
N ARG A 14 -3.08 -21.07 -5.97
CA ARG A 14 -2.73 -22.00 -4.90
C ARG A 14 -1.63 -22.92 -5.41
N ASP A 15 -0.66 -23.22 -4.56
CA ASP A 15 0.28 -24.30 -4.84
C ASP A 15 -0.27 -25.65 -4.38
N ASP A 16 0.53 -26.69 -4.59
CA ASP A 16 0.19 -28.08 -4.28
C ASP A 16 -0.01 -28.33 -2.77
N THR A 17 0.46 -27.40 -1.92
CA THR A 17 0.24 -27.43 -0.46
C THR A 17 -1.02 -26.65 -0.05
N GLY A 18 -1.71 -26.02 -0.99
CA GLY A 18 -2.84 -25.14 -0.76
C GLY A 18 -2.45 -23.73 -0.30
N ALA A 19 -1.15 -23.40 -0.25
CA ALA A 19 -0.67 -22.09 0.13
C ALA A 19 -0.94 -21.07 -0.98
N LEU A 20 -1.33 -19.86 -0.57
CA LEU A 20 -1.61 -18.75 -1.49
C LEU A 20 -0.30 -18.22 -2.07
N LYS A 21 -0.17 -18.28 -3.39
CA LYS A 21 0.89 -17.64 -4.17
C LYS A 21 0.31 -16.56 -5.07
N PHE A 22 1.13 -15.61 -5.48
CA PHE A 22 0.75 -14.57 -6.42
C PHE A 22 1.59 -14.68 -7.70
N LYS A 23 0.92 -14.68 -8.84
CA LYS A 23 1.54 -14.73 -10.16
C LYS A 23 1.35 -13.38 -10.85
N ALA A 24 2.46 -12.77 -11.25
CA ALA A 24 2.48 -11.65 -12.18
C ALA A 24 2.27 -12.18 -13.60
N THR A 25 1.14 -11.82 -14.21
CA THR A 25 0.77 -12.22 -15.57
C THR A 25 1.17 -11.11 -16.55
N LEU A 26 1.99 -11.49 -17.54
CA LEU A 26 2.44 -10.59 -18.60
C LEU A 26 1.35 -10.43 -19.66
N PRO A 27 1.20 -9.24 -20.27
CA PRO A 27 0.35 -9.07 -21.44
C PRO A 27 0.95 -9.80 -22.64
N MET A 28 0.10 -10.40 -23.47
CA MET A 28 0.51 -11.21 -24.63
C MET A 28 1.48 -10.50 -25.57
N GLY A 29 1.35 -9.18 -25.73
CA GLY A 29 2.22 -8.37 -26.58
C GLY A 29 3.71 -8.45 -26.21
N VAL A 30 4.03 -8.70 -24.93
CA VAL A 30 5.42 -8.82 -24.43
C VAL A 30 6.14 -10.01 -25.06
N LEU A 31 5.43 -11.08 -25.42
CA LEU A 31 6.02 -12.27 -26.02
C LEU A 31 6.53 -12.02 -27.45
N PHE A 32 5.95 -11.02 -28.12
CA PHE A 32 6.24 -10.67 -29.52
C PHE A 32 7.19 -9.48 -29.65
N GLU A 33 7.50 -8.79 -28.55
CA GLU A 33 8.44 -7.67 -28.56
C GLU A 33 9.88 -8.18 -28.72
N LYS A 34 10.53 -7.77 -29.80
CA LYS A 34 11.89 -8.24 -30.16
C LYS A 34 12.97 -7.51 -29.36
N SER A 35 12.67 -6.32 -28.85
CA SER A 35 13.64 -5.52 -28.08
C SER A 35 13.78 -5.96 -26.62
N LEU A 36 12.98 -6.92 -26.15
CA LEU A 36 12.98 -7.37 -24.76
C LEU A 36 13.88 -8.59 -24.55
N ASP A 37 14.74 -8.52 -23.55
CA ASP A 37 15.39 -9.71 -23.00
C ASP A 37 14.37 -10.54 -22.23
N LYS A 38 13.97 -11.68 -22.81
CA LYS A 38 12.99 -12.60 -22.23
C LYS A 38 13.45 -13.18 -20.89
N GLN A 39 14.76 -13.39 -20.70
CA GLN A 39 15.30 -13.89 -19.43
C GLN A 39 15.28 -12.80 -18.36
N GLN A 40 15.54 -11.54 -18.72
CA GLN A 40 15.38 -10.42 -17.79
C GLN A 40 13.92 -10.25 -17.38
N VAL A 41 12.99 -10.23 -18.35
CA VAL A 41 11.55 -10.09 -18.09
C VAL A 41 11.06 -11.18 -17.15
N GLU A 42 11.45 -12.44 -17.38
CA GLU A 42 11.02 -13.54 -16.53
C GLU A 42 11.58 -13.44 -15.10
N ARG A 43 12.85 -13.04 -14.94
CA ARG A 43 13.45 -12.79 -13.61
C ARG A 43 12.73 -11.69 -12.85
N GLU A 44 12.46 -10.55 -13.50
CA GLU A 44 11.72 -9.46 -12.88
C GLU A 44 10.27 -9.86 -12.54
N ARG A 45 9.65 -10.71 -13.38
CA ARG A 45 8.28 -11.19 -13.17
C ARG A 45 8.17 -12.03 -11.91
N VAL A 46 9.12 -12.93 -11.69
CA VAL A 46 9.19 -13.77 -10.48
C VAL A 46 9.44 -12.89 -9.25
N ALA A 47 10.44 -12.00 -9.30
CA ALA A 47 10.77 -11.10 -8.20
C ALA A 47 9.59 -10.18 -7.81
N LEU A 48 8.87 -9.64 -8.80
CA LEU A 48 7.67 -8.83 -8.55
C LEU A 48 6.54 -9.64 -7.91
N GLY A 49 6.36 -10.90 -8.31
CA GLY A 49 5.39 -11.81 -7.70
C GLY A 49 5.69 -12.10 -6.23
N GLU A 50 6.96 -12.35 -5.90
CA GLU A 50 7.43 -12.57 -4.53
C GLU A 50 7.26 -11.32 -3.67
N ALA A 51 7.71 -10.15 -4.15
CA ALA A 51 7.57 -8.89 -3.43
C ALA A 51 6.11 -8.50 -3.20
N TYR A 52 5.23 -8.77 -4.18
CA TYR A 52 3.79 -8.56 -3.99
C TYR A 52 3.21 -9.51 -2.93
N ALA A 53 3.64 -10.77 -2.90
CA ALA A 53 3.23 -11.72 -1.87
C ALA A 53 3.65 -11.28 -0.47
N GLU A 54 4.89 -10.77 -0.34
CA GLU A 54 5.41 -10.21 0.90
C GLU A 54 4.61 -8.98 1.33
N LEU A 55 4.31 -8.05 0.41
CA LEU A 55 3.44 -6.90 0.68
C LEU A 55 2.07 -7.36 1.19
N VAL A 56 1.41 -8.30 0.51
CA VAL A 56 0.09 -8.80 0.95
C VAL A 56 0.17 -9.42 2.34
N ALA A 57 1.21 -10.21 2.62
CA ALA A 57 1.41 -10.81 3.94
C ALA A 57 1.59 -9.73 5.01
N GLN A 58 2.46 -8.74 4.76
CA GLN A 58 2.72 -7.62 5.66
C GLN A 58 1.45 -6.82 5.95
N LEU A 59 0.71 -6.43 4.90
CA LEU A 59 -0.53 -5.65 5.03
C LEU A 59 -1.61 -6.41 5.83
N ARG A 60 -1.72 -7.73 5.65
CA ARG A 60 -2.64 -8.58 6.42
C ARG A 60 -2.31 -8.60 7.92
N THR A 61 -1.03 -8.53 8.30
CA THR A 61 -0.64 -8.54 9.73
C THR A 61 -1.17 -7.33 10.50
N HIS A 62 -1.36 -6.19 9.83
CA HIS A 62 -1.85 -4.97 10.47
C HIS A 62 -3.33 -5.01 10.84
N ARG A 63 -4.11 -5.96 10.32
CA ARG A 63 -5.57 -6.05 10.56
C ARG A 63 -5.92 -6.16 12.04
N ALA A 64 -5.23 -7.04 12.77
CA ALA A 64 -5.48 -7.22 14.20
C ALA A 64 -5.17 -5.94 14.99
N ALA A 65 -4.08 -5.25 14.66
CA ALA A 65 -3.67 -4.01 15.32
C ALA A 65 -4.57 -2.81 14.96
N MET A 66 -5.09 -2.74 13.73
CA MET A 66 -6.07 -1.71 13.36
C MET A 66 -7.39 -1.88 14.11
N ASN A 67 -7.83 -3.12 14.34
CA ASN A 67 -9.05 -3.42 15.09
C ASN A 67 -8.96 -2.99 16.56
N THR A 68 -7.75 -2.90 17.13
CA THR A 68 -7.51 -2.36 18.48
C THR A 68 -7.26 -0.85 18.49
N HIS A 69 -7.57 -0.16 17.38
CA HIS A 69 -7.39 1.28 17.20
C HIS A 69 -5.94 1.76 17.31
N ASN A 70 -4.96 0.89 17.05
CA ASN A 70 -3.56 1.31 17.01
C ASN A 70 -3.30 2.19 15.78
N VAL A 71 -3.18 3.51 15.99
CA VAL A 71 -2.96 4.49 14.91
C VAL A 71 -1.66 4.21 14.12
N MET A 72 -0.63 3.67 14.77
CA MET A 72 0.63 3.34 14.10
C MET A 72 0.46 2.21 13.10
N ALA A 73 -0.50 1.30 13.29
CA ALA A 73 -0.78 0.24 12.32
C ALA A 73 -1.28 0.83 10.98
N TYR A 74 -2.08 1.90 11.01
CA TYR A 74 -2.54 2.61 9.81
C TYR A 74 -1.40 3.32 9.09
N TRP A 75 -0.46 3.90 9.86
CA TRP A 75 0.72 4.54 9.29
C TRP A 75 1.65 3.51 8.63
N GLN A 76 1.95 2.41 9.32
CA GLN A 76 2.81 1.33 8.83
C GLN A 76 2.22 0.64 7.60
N PHE A 77 0.90 0.48 7.55
CA PHE A 77 0.21 0.00 6.36
C PHE A 77 0.46 0.91 5.15
N GLY A 78 0.31 2.23 5.34
CA GLY A 78 0.59 3.21 4.28
C GLY A 78 2.08 3.23 3.90
N ASP A 79 2.98 3.07 4.86
CA ASP A 79 4.43 3.02 4.63
C ASP A 79 4.83 1.83 3.75
N ALA A 80 4.36 0.62 4.08
CA ALA A 80 4.60 -0.58 3.28
C ALA A 80 4.10 -0.42 1.84
N LEU A 81 2.89 0.14 1.68
CA LEU A 81 2.31 0.41 0.36
C LEU A 81 3.17 1.39 -0.46
N LEU A 82 3.53 2.54 0.12
CA LEU A 82 4.34 3.54 -0.57
C LEU A 82 5.76 3.04 -0.87
N ALA A 83 6.34 2.24 0.03
CA ALA A 83 7.65 1.63 -0.19
C ALA A 83 7.62 0.72 -1.43
N PHE A 84 6.58 -0.10 -1.57
CA PHE A 84 6.38 -0.93 -2.76
C PHE A 84 6.15 -0.09 -4.02
N GLU A 85 5.27 0.91 -3.99
CA GLU A 85 5.02 1.79 -5.13
C GLU A 85 6.29 2.52 -5.60
N ASN A 86 7.10 3.01 -4.66
CA ASN A 86 8.34 3.71 -4.97
C ASN A 86 9.41 2.77 -5.53
N HIS A 87 9.52 1.56 -4.99
CA HIS A 87 10.46 0.55 -5.48
C HIS A 87 10.19 0.21 -6.96
N TYR A 88 8.92 0.06 -7.34
CA TYR A 88 8.53 -0.31 -8.71
C TYR A 88 8.17 0.86 -9.63
N LYS A 89 8.37 2.11 -9.17
CA LYS A 89 8.03 3.33 -9.93
C LYS A 89 8.79 3.44 -11.25
N THR A 90 10.03 2.96 -11.29
CA THR A 90 10.92 3.04 -12.47
C THR A 90 11.30 1.67 -13.04
N SER A 91 10.81 0.59 -12.43
CA SER A 91 11.06 -0.77 -12.89
C SER A 91 10.40 -1.07 -14.23
N LEU A 92 11.00 -2.01 -14.97
CA LEU A 92 10.48 -2.49 -16.25
C LEU A 92 9.11 -3.16 -16.06
N LEU A 93 8.93 -3.96 -15.01
CA LEU A 93 7.62 -4.49 -14.62
C LEU A 93 7.01 -3.70 -13.46
N PHE A 94 5.69 -3.47 -13.51
CA PHE A 94 4.92 -2.90 -12.41
C PHE A 94 3.50 -3.46 -12.37
N VAL A 95 2.90 -3.51 -11.18
CA VAL A 95 1.52 -3.98 -11.01
C VAL A 95 0.53 -2.92 -11.52
N ASP A 96 -0.29 -3.28 -12.52
CA ASP A 96 -1.42 -2.46 -12.93
C ASP A 96 -2.46 -2.42 -11.82
N ARG A 97 -3.13 -1.27 -11.61
CA ARG A 97 -4.22 -1.10 -10.63
C ARG A 97 -3.93 -1.76 -9.27
N LEU A 98 -2.74 -1.52 -8.71
CA LEU A 98 -2.26 -2.12 -7.45
C LEU A 98 -3.33 -2.13 -6.35
N ILE A 99 -4.05 -1.03 -6.15
CA ILE A 99 -5.07 -0.89 -5.11
C ILE A 99 -6.24 -1.87 -5.32
N ASP A 100 -6.65 -2.15 -6.55
CA ASP A 100 -7.74 -3.08 -6.86
C ASP A 100 -7.32 -4.51 -6.51
N HIS A 101 -6.09 -4.89 -6.87
CA HIS A 101 -5.52 -6.18 -6.50
C HIS A 101 -5.39 -6.33 -4.98
N LEU A 102 -4.87 -5.32 -4.29
CA LEU A 102 -4.76 -5.33 -2.84
C LEU A 102 -6.13 -5.41 -2.17
N THR A 103 -7.15 -4.69 -2.64
CA THR A 103 -8.51 -4.78 -2.10
C THR A 103 -9.03 -6.21 -2.08
N ARG A 104 -8.81 -6.96 -3.18
CA ARG A 104 -9.14 -8.39 -3.26
C ARG A 104 -8.28 -9.24 -2.30
N ASP A 105 -6.99 -8.92 -2.19
CA ASP A 105 -6.01 -9.82 -1.58
C ASP A 105 -5.79 -9.60 -0.08
N VAL A 106 -6.02 -8.40 0.47
CA VAL A 106 -5.76 -8.09 1.89
C VAL A 106 -7.03 -7.99 2.74
N ASP A 107 -8.22 -8.14 2.14
CA ASP A 107 -9.53 -8.04 2.82
C ASP A 107 -9.73 -6.70 3.55
N PHE A 108 -9.24 -5.63 2.93
CA PHE A 108 -9.50 -4.24 3.31
C PHE A 108 -10.27 -3.55 2.20
N SER A 109 -11.16 -2.63 2.56
CA SER A 109 -11.84 -1.81 1.56
C SER A 109 -10.84 -0.90 0.85
N ILE A 110 -11.11 -0.62 -0.42
CA ILE A 110 -10.36 0.37 -1.21
C ILE A 110 -10.21 1.71 -0.46
N THR A 111 -11.28 2.14 0.22
CA THR A 111 -11.27 3.36 1.04
C THR A 111 -10.24 3.28 2.16
N MET A 112 -10.15 2.17 2.89
CA MET A 112 -9.18 2.02 3.97
C MET A 112 -7.74 2.06 3.47
N ILE A 113 -7.46 1.37 2.35
CA ILE A 113 -6.13 1.35 1.73
C ILE A 113 -5.72 2.78 1.32
N LEU A 114 -6.62 3.52 0.66
CA LEU A 114 -6.38 4.91 0.25
C LEU A 114 -6.21 5.85 1.45
N LEU A 115 -6.97 5.66 2.53
CA LEU A 115 -6.81 6.45 3.75
C LEU A 115 -5.43 6.21 4.41
N CYS A 116 -4.97 4.95 4.48
CA CYS A 116 -3.65 4.64 5.01
C CYS A 116 -2.53 5.25 4.14
N ARG A 117 -2.66 5.17 2.81
CA ARG A 117 -1.75 5.82 1.86
C ARG A 117 -1.66 7.32 2.10
N ARG A 118 -2.81 8.01 2.12
CA ARG A 118 -2.89 9.46 2.37
C ARG A 118 -2.36 9.84 3.75
N PHE A 119 -2.61 9.02 4.76
CA PHE A 119 -2.12 9.25 6.11
C PHE A 119 -0.58 9.23 6.13
N ARG A 120 0.03 8.24 5.48
CA ARG A 120 1.49 8.15 5.36
C ARG A 120 2.11 9.31 4.56
N GLU A 121 1.44 9.75 3.49
CA GLU A 121 1.88 10.91 2.70
C GLU A 121 1.83 12.21 3.51
N ALA A 122 0.77 12.40 4.31
CA ALA A 122 0.59 13.60 5.12
C ALA A 122 1.49 13.65 6.37
N PHE A 123 1.88 12.48 6.89
CA PHE A 123 2.79 12.35 8.03
C PHE A 123 4.04 11.56 7.61
N PRO A 124 5.01 12.18 6.90
CA PRO A 124 6.14 11.44 6.36
C PRO A 124 7.05 10.79 7.41
N ASP A 125 7.10 11.38 8.60
CA ASP A 125 7.90 10.97 9.75
C ASP A 125 6.98 10.34 10.81
N PRO A 126 7.21 9.08 11.23
CA PRO A 126 6.38 8.42 12.23
C PRO A 126 6.36 9.15 13.58
N ASN A 127 7.41 9.93 13.90
CA ASN A 127 7.46 10.71 15.15
C ASN A 127 6.44 11.86 15.18
N ARG A 128 5.87 12.22 14.03
CA ARG A 128 4.81 13.23 13.93
C ARG A 128 3.40 12.63 14.13
N VAL A 129 3.30 11.32 14.29
CA VAL A 129 2.06 10.63 14.63
C VAL A 129 1.97 10.51 16.14
N ASP A 130 0.99 11.19 16.74
CA ASP A 130 0.62 11.02 18.14
C ASP A 130 -0.10 9.67 18.34
N PRO A 131 0.51 8.70 19.06
CA PRO A 131 -0.08 7.38 19.30
C PRO A 131 -1.31 7.42 20.22
N LYS A 132 -1.55 8.53 20.93
CA LYS A 132 -2.72 8.71 21.79
C LYS A 132 -3.96 9.20 21.02
N GLN A 133 -3.79 9.65 19.78
CA GLN A 133 -4.90 10.05 18.92
C GLN A 133 -5.44 8.87 18.12
N SER A 134 -6.77 8.77 18.04
CA SER A 134 -7.40 7.78 17.19
C SER A 134 -7.23 8.13 15.71
N PHE A 135 -7.12 7.12 14.86
CA PHE A 135 -7.05 7.30 13.41
C PHE A 135 -8.23 8.12 12.85
N THR A 136 -9.43 7.96 13.42
CA THR A 136 -10.61 8.75 13.06
C THR A 136 -10.42 10.26 13.27
N ASN A 137 -9.66 10.68 14.27
CA ASN A 137 -9.37 12.10 14.48
C ASN A 137 -8.48 12.65 13.35
N TYR A 138 -7.47 11.90 12.93
CA TYR A 138 -6.66 12.23 11.76
C TYR A 138 -7.51 12.33 10.49
N GLN A 139 -8.40 11.37 10.27
CA GLN A 139 -9.32 11.39 9.13
C GLN A 139 -10.24 12.61 9.16
N ARG A 140 -10.83 12.95 10.31
CA ARG A 140 -11.71 14.14 10.47
C ARG A 140 -10.97 15.45 10.25
N ALA A 141 -9.69 15.50 10.62
CA ALA A 141 -8.81 16.63 10.31
C ALA A 141 -8.39 16.67 8.83
N GLY A 142 -8.81 15.71 8.01
CA GLY A 142 -8.41 15.60 6.61
C GLY A 142 -6.94 15.25 6.43
N PHE A 143 -6.32 14.65 7.44
CA PHE A 143 -4.87 14.44 7.56
C PHE A 143 -4.05 15.74 7.53
N ASP A 144 -4.63 16.87 7.90
CA ASP A 144 -3.92 18.16 7.97
C ASP A 144 -3.25 18.32 9.36
N PRO A 145 -1.91 18.35 9.46
CA PRO A 145 -1.22 18.54 10.73
C PRO A 145 -1.61 19.83 11.46
N ALA A 146 -1.97 20.89 10.73
CA ALA A 146 -2.38 22.16 11.33
C ALA A 146 -3.76 22.08 12.00
N ARG A 147 -4.61 21.11 11.60
CA ARG A 147 -5.95 20.90 12.17
C ARG A 147 -5.97 19.91 13.33
N LEU A 148 -4.85 19.22 13.58
CA LEU A 148 -4.72 18.27 14.69
C LEU A 148 -4.52 18.95 16.06
N SER A 149 -4.28 20.26 16.10
CA SER A 149 -4.18 21.05 17.34
C SER A 149 -4.96 22.38 17.25
N PRO A 150 -5.82 22.77 18.22
CA PRO A 150 -6.32 22.05 19.40
C PRO A 150 -7.85 21.91 19.45
N ILE A 151 -8.32 20.66 19.65
CA ILE A 151 -9.60 20.34 20.32
C ILE A 151 -9.58 20.77 21.82
N VAL A 152 -8.48 21.38 22.30
CA VAL A 152 -8.26 21.88 23.68
C VAL A 152 -8.64 23.37 23.90
N ARG A 153 -9.23 24.11 22.95
CA ARG A 153 -9.67 25.52 23.18
C ARG A 153 -11.19 25.76 23.27
N ARG A 154 -11.99 24.73 23.59
CA ARG A 154 -13.45 24.87 23.82
C ARG A 154 -13.94 24.30 25.16
N ARG A 155 -13.12 24.33 26.21
CA ARG A 155 -13.58 24.24 27.61
C ARG A 155 -12.83 25.28 28.44
N GLY A 156 -13.31 26.51 28.34
CA GLY A 156 -12.71 27.68 28.99
C GLY A 156 -13.43 28.95 28.58
N ARG A 157 -14.77 28.95 28.60
CA ARG A 157 -15.50 30.21 28.73
C ARG A 157 -15.50 30.52 30.24
N PRO A 158 -14.84 31.59 30.71
CA PRO A 158 -15.17 32.12 32.01
C PRO A 158 -16.60 32.64 31.90
N HIS A 159 -17.50 32.11 32.74
CA HIS A 159 -18.74 32.80 33.04
C HIS A 159 -18.35 34.15 33.67
N LYS A 160 -18.65 35.23 32.95
CA LYS A 160 -18.94 36.51 33.59
C LYS A 160 -20.38 36.48 34.06
#